data_AF-A0A841PXT9-F1
#
_entry.id   AF-A0A841PXT9-F1
#
_cell.length_a   1.000
_cell.length_b   1.000
_cell.length_c   1.000
_cell.angle_alpha   90.00
_cell.angle_beta   90.00
_cell.angle_gamma   90.00
#
_symmetry.space_group_name_H-M   'P 1'
#
loop_
_entity.id
_entity.type
_entity.pdbx_description
1 polymer ?
#
loop_
_entity_poly.entity_id
_entity_poly.type
_entity_poly.pdbx_seq_one_letter_code
_entity_poly.pdbx_strand_id
1 'polypeptide(L)'
;MKIKKSKAERKRDRAILQQYHKKMTEDALNPLYEQFVKWKDGSLPYDELTDFIHQFHKHNQEIWKTFHYFDNEQLIFEAKKNN
;
A
#
# COMPACT_ATOMS: atom_id res chain seq x y z
N MET A 1 -29.69 -3.58 -11.63
CA MET A 1 -29.29 -4.99 -11.40
C MET A 1 -27.78 -5.07 -11.59
N LYS A 2 -26.96 -5.29 -10.53
CA LYS A 2 -25.51 -5.47 -10.73
C LYS A 2 -25.31 -6.78 -11.50
N ILE A 3 -24.73 -6.72 -12.69
CA ILE A 3 -24.41 -7.91 -13.49
C ILE A 3 -23.42 -8.75 -12.69
N LYS A 4 -23.76 -10.02 -12.46
CA LYS A 4 -22.91 -10.93 -11.67
C LYS A 4 -21.64 -11.23 -12.47
N LYS A 5 -20.50 -10.74 -11.98
CA LYS A 5 -19.19 -11.01 -12.58
C LYS A 5 -18.89 -12.51 -12.70
N SER A 6 -18.39 -12.90 -13.86
CA SER A 6 -17.89 -14.24 -14.13
C SER A 6 -16.74 -14.62 -13.18
N LYS A 7 -16.43 -15.92 -13.10
CA LYS A 7 -15.28 -16.40 -12.31
C LYS A 7 -13.95 -15.81 -12.81
N ALA A 8 -13.83 -15.64 -14.13
CA ALA A 8 -12.64 -15.06 -14.75
C ALA A 8 -12.47 -13.58 -14.39
N GLU A 9 -13.54 -12.78 -14.46
CA GLU A 9 -13.53 -11.38 -14.04
C GLU A 9 -13.14 -11.22 -12.56
N ARG A 10 -13.77 -12.00 -11.67
CA ARG A 10 -13.41 -11.99 -10.24
C ARG A 10 -11.97 -12.40 -9.97
N LYS A 11 -11.36 -13.24 -10.82
CA LYS A 11 -9.93 -13.59 -10.70
C LYS A 11 -9.04 -12.42 -11.15
N ARG A 12 -9.37 -11.77 -12.27
CA ARG A 12 -8.64 -10.58 -12.75
C ARG A 12 -8.72 -9.43 -11.75
N ASP A 13 -9.92 -9.13 -11.26
CA ASP A 13 -10.16 -8.08 -10.28
C ASP A 13 -9.31 -8.27 -9.02
N ARG A 14 -9.24 -9.50 -8.49
CA ARG A 14 -8.38 -9.82 -7.35
C ARG A 14 -6.90 -9.63 -7.65
N ALA A 15 -6.44 -9.99 -8.86
CA ALA A 15 -5.05 -9.79 -9.24
C ALA A 15 -4.69 -8.29 -9.33
N ILE A 16 -5.59 -7.48 -9.89
CA ILE A 16 -5.43 -6.01 -9.94
C ILE A 16 -5.33 -5.43 -8.54
N LEU A 17 -6.25 -5.82 -7.64
CA LEU A 17 -6.23 -5.35 -6.25
C LEU A 17 -4.97 -5.77 -5.49
N GLN A 18 -4.50 -7.01 -5.68
CA GLN A 18 -3.26 -7.49 -5.07
C GLN A 18 -2.05 -6.70 -5.55
N GLN A 19 -1.94 -6.44 -6.85
CA GLN A 19 -0.87 -5.63 -7.40
C GLN A 19 -0.93 -4.19 -6.91
N TYR A 20 -2.13 -3.60 -6.85
CA TYR A 20 -2.31 -2.24 -6.37
C TYR A 20 -1.96 -2.11 -4.88
N HIS A 21 -2.42 -3.03 -4.04
CA HIS A 21 -2.06 -3.06 -2.62
C HIS A 21 -0.55 -3.18 -2.44
N LYS A 22 0.08 -4.14 -3.14
CA LYS A 22 1.53 -4.31 -3.12
C LYS A 22 2.24 -3.01 -3.47
N LYS A 23 1.87 -2.37 -4.58
CA LYS A 23 2.47 -1.11 -5.04
C LYS A 23 2.34 -0.01 -3.98
N MET A 24 1.14 0.21 -3.43
CA MET A 24 0.93 1.24 -2.41
C MET A 24 1.80 1.01 -1.17
N THR A 25 1.91 -0.25 -0.73
CA THR A 25 2.76 -0.60 0.41
C THR A 25 4.24 -0.42 0.10
N GLU A 26 4.71 -0.81 -1.10
CA GLU A 26 6.10 -0.60 -1.53
C GLU A 26 6.44 0.89 -1.65
N ASP A 27 5.55 1.70 -2.24
CA ASP A 27 5.72 3.14 -2.34
C ASP A 27 5.81 3.80 -0.95
N ALA A 28 5.04 3.30 0.04
CA ALA A 28 5.12 3.74 1.43
C ALA A 28 6.37 3.26 2.17
N LEU A 29 6.91 2.09 1.81
CA LEU A 29 8.10 1.50 2.42
C LEU A 29 9.39 2.15 1.93
N ASN A 30 9.45 2.59 0.67
CA ASN A 30 10.67 3.14 0.06
C ASN A 30 11.27 4.32 0.88
N PRO A 31 10.49 5.33 1.32
CA PRO A 31 11.02 6.40 2.16
C PRO A 31 11.57 5.91 3.50
N LEU A 32 10.94 4.89 4.10
CA LEU A 32 11.41 4.29 5.35
C LEU A 32 12.71 3.52 5.14
N TYR A 33 12.84 2.81 4.02
CA TYR A 33 14.08 2.13 3.65
C TYR A 33 15.26 3.10 3.54
N GLU A 34 15.07 4.26 2.92
CA GLU A 34 16.09 5.31 2.86
C GLU A 34 16.52 5.78 4.26
N GLN A 35 15.59 5.88 5.22
CA GLN A 35 15.94 6.24 6.59
C GLN A 35 16.75 5.13 7.29
N PHE A 36 16.45 3.86 7.01
CA PHE A 36 17.28 2.74 7.49
C PHE A 36 18.71 2.79 6.94
N VAL A 37 18.89 3.19 5.68
CA VAL A 37 20.23 3.37 5.08
C VAL A 37 20.99 4.47 5.81
N LYS A 38 20.37 5.63 6.02
CA LYS A 38 20.97 6.76 6.77
C LYS A 38 21.28 6.43 8.22
N TRP A 39 20.41 5.66 8.89
CA TRP A 39 20.69 5.22 10.24
C TRP A 39 21.90 4.27 10.28
N LYS A 40 21.99 3.36 9.32
CA LYS A 40 23.08 2.39 9.23
C LYS A 40 24.44 3.04 8.97
N ASP A 41 24.48 4.13 8.21
CA ASP A 41 25.71 4.89 7.96
C ASP A 41 26.04 5.93 9.05
N GLY A 42 25.15 6.11 10.03
CA GLY A 42 25.32 7.03 11.15
C GLY A 42 24.86 8.47 10.89
N SER A 43 24.31 8.76 9.71
CA SER A 43 23.76 10.09 9.38
C SER A 43 22.35 10.35 9.94
N LEU A 44 21.69 9.32 10.50
CA LEU A 44 20.40 9.45 11.17
C LEU A 44 20.46 8.87 12.60
N PRO A 45 20.11 9.67 13.63
CA PRO A 45 19.94 9.19 15.00
C PRO A 45 18.88 8.08 15.13
N TYR A 46 19.05 7.23 16.15
CA TYR A 46 18.15 6.10 16.40
C TYR A 46 16.71 6.53 16.77
N ASP A 47 16.58 7.58 17.55
CA ASP A 47 15.30 8.18 17.95
C ASP A 47 14.55 8.73 16.74
N GLU A 48 15.23 9.42 15.83
CA GLU A 48 14.64 9.89 14.58
C GLU A 48 14.18 8.72 13.68
N LEU A 49 15.00 7.67 13.53
CA LEU A 49 14.58 6.45 12.80
C LEU A 49 13.30 5.86 13.41
N THR A 50 13.22 5.82 14.73
CA THR A 50 12.07 5.26 15.45
C THR A 50 10.80 6.05 15.14
N ASP A 51 10.88 7.38 15.05
CA ASP A 51 9.76 8.22 14.65
C ASP A 51 9.32 7.96 13.21
N PHE A 52 10.26 7.77 12.28
CA PHE A 52 9.90 7.39 10.90
C PHE A 52 9.20 6.02 10.84
N ILE A 53 9.64 5.04 11.65
CA ILE A 53 8.96 3.74 11.75
C ILE A 53 7.52 3.91 12.26
N HIS A 54 7.30 4.74 13.29
CA HIS A 54 5.96 5.02 13.80
C HIS A 54 5.06 5.70 12.77
N GLN A 55 5.59 6.66 12.02
CA GLN A 55 4.86 7.33 10.94
C GLN A 55 4.48 6.36 9.83
N PHE A 56 5.42 5.51 9.39
CA PHE A 56 5.14 4.45 8.43
C PHE A 56 4.04 3.51 8.94
N HIS A 57 4.11 3.07 10.20
CA HIS A 57 3.11 2.16 10.75
C HIS A 57 1.69 2.76 10.71
N LYS A 58 1.55 4.05 11.08
CA LYS A 58 0.26 4.77 10.96
C LYS A 58 -0.22 4.82 9.51
N HIS A 59 0.66 5.14 8.57
CA HIS A 59 0.27 5.21 7.15
C HIS A 59 -0.09 3.84 6.58
N ASN A 60 0.66 2.79 6.91
CA ASN A 60 0.39 1.43 6.48
C ASN A 60 -0.93 0.89 7.06
N GLN A 61 -1.33 1.32 8.26
CA GLN A 61 -2.66 1.03 8.78
C GLN A 61 -3.77 1.65 7.92
N GLU A 62 -3.59 2.86 7.38
CA GLU A 62 -4.56 3.47 6.47
C GLU A 62 -4.61 2.76 5.11
N ILE A 63 -3.47 2.32 4.58
CA ILE A 63 -3.43 1.46 3.38
C ILE A 63 -4.22 0.18 3.65
N TRP A 64 -3.95 -0.51 4.76
CA TRP A 64 -4.68 -1.73 5.13
C TRP A 64 -6.20 -1.50 5.21
N LYS A 65 -6.63 -0.43 5.90
CA LYS A 65 -8.05 -0.06 6.01
C LYS A 65 -8.68 0.16 4.64
N THR A 66 -7.97 0.80 3.72
CA THR A 66 -8.44 1.03 2.36
C THR A 66 -8.81 -0.29 1.68
N PHE A 67 -7.93 -1.29 1.72
CA PHE A 67 -8.19 -2.58 1.07
C PHE A 67 -9.16 -3.52 1.82
N HIS A 68 -9.48 -3.24 3.08
CA HIS A 68 -10.38 -4.06 3.88
C HIS A 68 -11.80 -3.49 4.03
N TYR A 69 -11.96 -2.17 3.90
CA TYR A 69 -13.24 -1.49 4.13
C TYR A 69 -13.82 -0.82 2.89
N PHE A 70 -13.04 -0.55 1.85
CA PHE A 70 -13.55 0.13 0.65
C PHE A 70 -14.13 -0.86 -0.37
N ASP A 71 -15.00 -0.34 -1.23
CA ASP A 71 -15.60 -1.13 -2.30
C ASP A 71 -14.55 -1.51 -3.36
N ASN A 72 -14.52 -2.80 -3.70
CA ASN A 72 -13.56 -3.35 -4.65
C ASN A 72 -13.68 -2.72 -6.04
N GLU A 73 -14.87 -2.29 -6.48
CA GLU A 73 -15.02 -1.67 -7.81
C GLU A 73 -14.38 -0.29 -7.84
N GLN A 74 -14.53 0.48 -6.75
CA GLN A 74 -13.84 1.75 -6.57
C GLN A 74 -12.31 1.55 -6.54
N LEU A 75 -11.80 0.60 -5.76
CA LEU A 75 -10.37 0.34 -5.67
C LEU A 75 -9.77 -0.10 -7.01
N ILE A 76 -10.50 -0.88 -7.81
CA ILE A 76 -10.07 -1.27 -9.16
C ILE A 76 -10.04 -0.05 -10.10
N PHE A 77 -11.00 0.86 -9.98
CA PHE A 77 -11.00 2.10 -10.75
C PHE A 77 -9.78 2.96 -10.40
N GLU A 78 -9.48 3.13 -9.11
CA GLU A 78 -8.29 3.85 -8.65
C GLU A 78 -6.99 3.17 -9.11
N ALA A 79 -6.90 1.84 -9.00
CA ALA A 79 -5.76 1.07 -9.49
C ALA A 79 -5.47 1.28 -10.98
N LYS A 80 -6.50 1.48 -11.81
CA LYS A 80 -6.35 1.76 -13.25
C LYS A 80 -5.93 3.19 -13.55
N LYS A 81 -6.20 4.14 -12.65
CA LYS A 81 -5.78 5.54 -12.79
C LYS A 81 -4.31 5.74 -12.40
N ASN A 82 -3.83 4.92 -11.45
CA ASN A 82 -2.50 5.01 -10.87
C ASN A 82 -1.48 4.01 -11.52
N ASN A 83 -1.85 3.39 -12.63
CA ASN A 83 -0.98 2.61 -13.54
C ASN A 83 -0.82 3.35 -14.86
#